data_AF-A0A7Y5WU69-F1
#
_entry.id   AF-A0A7Y5WU69-F1
#
_cell.length_a   1.000
_cell.length_b   1.000
_cell.length_c   1.000
_cell.angle_alpha   90.00
_cell.angle_beta   90.00
_cell.angle_gamma   90.00
#
_symmetry.space_group_name_H-M   'P 1'
#
loop_
_entity.id
_entity.type
_entity.pdbx_description
1 polymer ?
#
loop_
_entity_poly.entity_id
_entity_poly.type
_entity_poly.pdbx_seq_one_letter_code
_entity_poly.pdbx_strand_id
1 'polypeptide(L)'
;MRQRIDDAIAETDERLAATRLEQALDPLVLVTVDINPESRVKVGEGDAPPELLQGGTRAFLVKVINQAGVTSPLKVSSPNSGRTYKPSWDRDPADPLSHNPPDVLTMEDVRNRWAEISIYDKPPMPARLRGLPLEYAILQIYSRDAGQRSAILQFDVGQGTADIGFRNDVEIVFTARPAHPVKLRVRDERGEPSTAAFVIRDDRGRVYPNRLKRLAPDLPFQDQVYRTDGETIELPDGRFTVTVSRGPEYLADTRTFTVNGPSELAFDLRRWIDPSALRWYSGDHHVHAAGCSHYENPTQGVEPRHMWPQVRGEALNVAAVLTWGPCYYSQKRYFSGQDHPLSTPGQLLHYDLEISGFPSSHAGHLVLLGLTDQDYPGTMRIEDWPTWTAPVLRWADGQKAVTGFAHSGWGLEVASRELPNYDMPAFDGIGANEFIVDVTRPGLVDFISAGDTPPVWELNIWYHVLNAGFRTRISGETDFPCITDERVGQGRGYAKIDGPLSYRAWVEAIRDGRTYVSDGRSHLMDFRVGDTLSGGEVLLASPGTARVTLTVAANLPAQPDEAIRKRAPEEKPYWHLERARIGATREVPLEIIVNGVATVTHPVVADGAP
;
A
#
# COMPACT_ATOMS: atom_id res chain seq x y z
N MET A 1 40.74 3.16 15.58
CA MET A 1 40.49 3.76 14.25
C MET A 1 40.43 5.27 14.32
N ARG A 2 39.39 5.86 14.94
CA ARG A 2 39.21 7.31 15.06
C ARG A 2 40.49 8.05 15.52
N GLN A 3 41.12 7.56 16.58
CA GLN A 3 42.39 8.11 17.06
C GLN A 3 43.52 8.08 16.00
N ARG A 4 43.64 7.01 15.20
CA ARG A 4 44.66 6.94 14.12
C ARG A 4 44.39 7.98 13.02
N ILE A 5 43.13 8.28 12.74
CA ILE A 5 42.73 9.33 11.79
C ILE A 5 43.05 10.70 12.39
N ASP A 6 42.66 10.94 13.65
CA ASP A 6 42.91 12.20 14.35
C ASP A 6 44.43 12.48 14.44
N ASP A 7 45.24 11.46 14.77
CA ASP A 7 46.71 11.55 14.82
C ASP A 7 47.32 11.83 13.44
N ALA A 8 46.74 11.29 12.36
CA ALA A 8 47.20 11.54 11.00
C ALA A 8 46.82 12.94 10.51
N ILE A 9 45.65 13.45 10.90
CA ILE A 9 45.21 14.84 10.60
C ILE A 9 46.06 15.85 11.38
N ALA A 10 46.53 15.50 12.56
CA ALA A 10 47.40 16.35 13.37
C ALA A 10 48.87 16.38 12.90
N GLU A 11 49.25 15.54 11.94
CA GLU A 11 50.61 15.51 11.38
C GLU A 11 50.87 16.72 10.48
N THR A 12 52.03 17.34 10.66
CA THR A 12 52.41 18.57 9.95
C THR A 12 53.05 18.32 8.59
N ASP A 13 53.66 17.15 8.40
CA ASP A 13 54.13 16.69 7.08
C ASP A 13 52.94 16.09 6.31
N GLU A 14 52.47 16.81 5.28
CA GLU A 14 51.32 16.41 4.48
C GLU A 14 51.47 15.02 3.84
N ARG A 15 52.68 14.65 3.41
CA ARG A 15 52.92 13.34 2.79
C ARG A 15 52.86 12.22 3.83
N LEU A 16 53.41 12.47 5.01
CA LEU A 16 53.32 11.55 6.13
C LEU A 16 51.88 11.43 6.65
N ALA A 17 51.15 12.55 6.72
CA ALA A 17 49.73 12.62 7.08
C ALA A 17 48.89 11.77 6.13
N ALA A 18 49.04 11.97 4.80
CA ALA A 18 48.34 11.19 3.79
C ALA A 18 48.66 9.69 3.89
N THR A 19 49.94 9.33 4.02
CA THR A 19 50.35 7.92 4.17
C THR A 19 49.72 7.26 5.42
N ARG A 20 49.68 7.99 6.55
CA ARG A 20 49.07 7.49 7.78
C ARG A 20 47.55 7.38 7.67
N LEU A 21 46.90 8.32 6.98
CA LEU A 21 45.47 8.25 6.68
C LEU A 21 45.15 7.03 5.83
N GLU A 22 45.90 6.79 4.74
CA GLU A 22 45.73 5.60 3.92
C GLU A 22 45.88 4.32 4.75
N GLN A 23 46.95 4.19 5.54
CA GLN A 23 47.16 3.02 6.42
C GLN A 23 46.07 2.84 7.49
N ALA A 24 45.40 3.93 7.88
CA ALA A 24 44.25 3.86 8.77
C ALA A 24 42.99 3.41 8.02
N LEU A 25 42.77 3.87 6.79
CA LEU A 25 41.57 3.61 6.00
C LEU A 25 41.59 2.27 5.24
N ASP A 26 42.76 1.80 4.80
CA ASP A 26 42.93 0.59 3.99
C ASP A 26 42.25 -0.66 4.60
N PRO A 27 42.29 -0.92 5.92
CA PRO A 27 41.54 -2.03 6.55
C PRO A 27 40.00 -1.91 6.45
N LEU A 28 39.46 -0.79 5.99
CA LEU A 28 38.04 -0.56 5.75
C LEU A 28 37.70 -0.58 4.25
N VAL A 29 38.70 -0.67 3.37
CA VAL A 29 38.54 -0.73 1.92
C VAL A 29 38.15 -2.14 1.50
N LEU A 30 36.93 -2.30 0.98
CA LEU A 30 36.49 -3.58 0.41
C LEU A 30 36.98 -3.73 -1.03
N VAL A 31 37.04 -2.61 -1.76
CA VAL A 31 37.37 -2.59 -3.18
C VAL A 31 38.30 -1.43 -3.50
N THR A 32 39.31 -1.69 -4.32
CA THR A 32 40.14 -0.66 -4.94
C THR A 32 39.73 -0.49 -6.40
N VAL A 33 39.48 0.75 -6.81
CA VAL A 33 39.12 1.16 -8.18
C VAL A 33 40.27 1.99 -8.73
N ASP A 34 41.00 1.46 -9.70
CA ASP A 34 42.07 2.15 -10.42
C ASP A 34 41.51 2.71 -11.74
N ILE A 35 41.59 4.03 -11.90
CA ILE A 35 41.21 4.75 -13.12
C ILE A 35 42.51 5.22 -13.78
N ASN A 36 42.87 4.54 -14.86
CA ASN A 36 44.09 4.84 -15.60
C ASN A 36 43.97 6.18 -16.36
N PRO A 37 45.06 6.70 -16.97
CA PRO A 37 45.03 7.98 -17.70
C PRO A 37 44.04 8.03 -18.88
N GLU A 38 43.69 6.88 -19.46
CA GLU A 38 42.67 6.73 -20.52
C GLU A 38 41.23 6.55 -19.97
N SER A 39 41.02 6.81 -18.67
CA SER A 39 39.75 6.65 -17.95
C SER A 39 39.19 5.22 -17.98
N ARG A 40 40.04 4.21 -18.11
CA ARG A 40 39.69 2.79 -17.98
C ARG A 40 39.69 2.39 -16.51
N VAL A 41 38.68 1.61 -16.14
CA VAL A 41 38.47 1.16 -14.76
C VAL A 41 39.00 -0.25 -14.59
N LYS A 42 39.83 -0.45 -13.57
CA LYS A 42 40.25 -1.76 -13.06
C LYS A 42 39.82 -1.88 -11.61
N VAL A 43 39.25 -3.03 -11.25
CA VAL A 43 38.75 -3.28 -9.90
C VAL A 43 39.53 -4.42 -9.25
N GLY A 44 39.80 -4.30 -7.95
CA GLY A 44 40.43 -5.34 -7.15
C GLY A 44 39.91 -5.36 -5.72
N GLU A 45 40.07 -6.49 -5.04
CA GLU A 45 39.73 -6.62 -3.61
C GLU A 45 40.65 -5.73 -2.75
N GLY A 46 40.09 -5.17 -1.69
CA GLY A 46 40.83 -4.47 -0.64
C GLY A 46 40.98 -5.32 0.63
N ASP A 47 41.49 -4.70 1.69
CA ASP A 47 41.85 -5.40 2.93
C ASP A 47 40.66 -5.61 3.90
N ALA A 48 39.50 -5.01 3.62
CA ALA A 48 38.35 -5.13 4.51
C ALA A 48 37.74 -6.53 4.48
N PRO A 49 37.46 -7.14 5.63
CA PRO A 49 36.81 -8.45 5.68
C PRO A 49 35.39 -8.35 5.10
N PRO A 50 34.99 -9.22 4.14
CA PRO A 50 33.70 -9.18 3.46
C PRO A 50 32.59 -9.78 4.35
N GLU A 51 32.34 -9.18 5.51
CA GLU A 51 31.33 -9.64 6.45
C GLU A 51 30.06 -8.79 6.35
N LEU A 52 28.88 -9.41 6.31
CA LEU A 52 27.59 -8.72 6.28
C LEU A 52 26.72 -9.10 7.49
N LEU A 53 25.55 -8.47 7.60
CA LEU A 53 24.50 -8.80 8.56
C LEU A 53 23.23 -9.09 7.78
N GLN A 54 22.59 -10.23 8.03
CA GLN A 54 21.26 -10.52 7.47
C GLN A 54 20.27 -9.43 7.92
N GLY A 55 19.47 -8.92 6.98
CA GLY A 55 18.53 -7.84 7.22
C GLY A 55 19.19 -6.48 7.48
N GLY A 56 20.52 -6.38 7.55
CA GLY A 56 21.26 -5.14 7.82
C GLY A 56 22.01 -4.62 6.60
N THR A 57 22.27 -3.30 6.58
CA THR A 57 23.24 -2.69 5.65
C THR A 57 24.54 -2.45 6.36
N ARG A 58 25.65 -2.93 5.78
CA ARG A 58 27.01 -2.59 6.21
C ARG A 58 27.64 -1.60 5.24
N ALA A 59 28.46 -0.71 5.77
CA ALA A 59 29.25 0.24 4.99
C ALA A 59 30.71 -0.22 4.89
N PHE A 60 31.28 -0.03 3.71
CA PHE A 60 32.68 -0.25 3.39
C PHE A 60 33.25 0.98 2.67
N LEU A 61 34.57 1.08 2.57
CA LEU A 61 35.22 2.06 1.72
C LEU A 61 35.54 1.47 0.34
N VAL A 62 35.50 2.34 -0.66
CA VAL A 62 36.07 2.12 -1.98
C VAL A 62 37.25 3.08 -2.13
N LYS A 63 38.45 2.55 -2.33
CA LYS A 63 39.65 3.35 -2.59
C LYS A 63 39.74 3.64 -4.07
N VAL A 64 39.65 4.91 -4.46
CA VAL A 64 39.66 5.33 -5.87
C VAL A 64 41.00 5.96 -6.20
N ILE A 65 41.81 5.27 -7.00
CA ILE A 65 43.09 5.77 -7.52
C ILE A 65 42.80 6.38 -8.88
N ASN A 66 42.82 7.71 -8.99
CA ASN A 66 42.28 8.45 -10.13
C ASN A 66 43.38 9.17 -10.90
N GLN A 67 44.08 8.45 -11.77
CA GLN A 67 45.20 8.98 -12.55
C GLN A 67 44.74 9.91 -13.68
N ALA A 68 43.51 9.71 -14.17
CA ALA A 68 42.90 10.55 -15.21
C ALA A 68 42.27 11.84 -14.69
N GLY A 69 42.16 12.05 -13.37
CA GLY A 69 41.48 13.23 -12.80
C GLY A 69 39.98 13.28 -13.12
N VAL A 70 39.33 12.11 -13.23
CA VAL A 70 37.89 11.99 -13.55
C VAL A 70 37.03 12.63 -12.47
N THR A 71 36.01 13.38 -12.88
CA THR A 71 35.03 14.04 -12.00
C THR A 71 33.60 13.53 -12.21
N SER A 72 33.43 12.43 -12.94
CA SER A 72 32.14 11.74 -13.08
C SER A 72 31.74 11.06 -11.76
N PRO A 73 30.44 10.77 -11.55
CA PRO A 73 30.01 9.88 -10.47
C PRO A 73 30.67 8.51 -10.58
N LEU A 74 31.13 7.97 -9.45
CA LEU A 74 31.47 6.54 -9.35
C LEU A 74 30.17 5.75 -9.22
N LYS A 75 29.95 4.80 -10.11
CA LYS A 75 28.79 3.90 -10.09
C LYS A 75 29.23 2.49 -9.73
N VAL A 76 28.35 1.79 -9.02
CA VAL A 76 28.46 0.35 -8.77
C VAL A 76 27.23 -0.33 -9.35
N SER A 77 27.43 -1.44 -10.06
CA SER A 77 26.38 -2.34 -10.52
C SER A 77 26.69 -3.78 -10.11
N SER A 78 25.65 -4.57 -9.94
CA SER A 78 25.77 -5.97 -9.55
C SER A 78 24.54 -6.76 -9.99
N PRO A 79 24.70 -7.95 -10.60
CA PRO A 79 23.58 -8.85 -10.89
C PRO A 79 22.83 -9.27 -9.61
N ASN A 80 23.48 -9.20 -8.46
CA ASN A 80 22.91 -9.56 -7.16
C ASN A 80 22.03 -8.46 -6.54
N SER A 81 22.00 -7.25 -7.12
CA SER A 81 21.28 -6.09 -6.58
C SER A 81 19.87 -5.87 -7.13
N GLY A 82 19.49 -6.53 -8.22
CA GLY A 82 18.21 -6.29 -8.91
C GLY A 82 16.95 -6.55 -8.05
N ARG A 83 15.79 -6.09 -8.55
CA ARG A 83 14.48 -6.40 -7.93
C ARG A 83 14.23 -7.90 -7.93
N THR A 84 13.61 -8.42 -6.88
CA THR A 84 13.20 -9.84 -6.79
C THR A 84 11.85 -10.12 -7.43
N TYR A 85 11.23 -9.10 -8.03
CA TYR A 85 9.93 -9.18 -8.68
C TYR A 85 9.85 -8.15 -9.81
N LYS A 86 8.90 -8.37 -10.73
CA LYS A 86 8.47 -7.38 -11.71
C LYS A 86 7.10 -6.85 -11.28
N PRO A 87 6.94 -5.54 -11.02
CA PRO A 87 5.64 -4.97 -10.69
C PRO A 87 4.74 -4.91 -11.93
N SER A 88 3.42 -4.91 -11.73
CA SER A 88 2.47 -4.90 -12.85
C SER A 88 2.42 -3.58 -13.63
N TRP A 89 2.89 -2.46 -13.09
CA TRP A 89 3.01 -1.20 -13.85
C TRP A 89 4.19 -1.17 -14.84
N ASP A 90 5.11 -2.14 -14.77
CA ASP A 90 6.31 -2.23 -15.62
C ASP A 90 6.05 -3.10 -16.87
N ARG A 91 4.84 -2.99 -17.44
CA ARG A 91 4.41 -3.75 -18.62
C ARG A 91 5.03 -3.20 -19.90
N ASP A 92 5.17 -4.07 -20.90
CA ASP A 92 5.61 -3.67 -22.23
C ASP A 92 4.56 -2.71 -22.84
N PRO A 93 4.92 -1.46 -23.19
CA PRO A 93 4.01 -0.52 -23.83
C PRO A 93 3.44 -1.03 -25.16
N ALA A 94 4.10 -1.99 -25.82
CA ALA A 94 3.63 -2.60 -27.06
C ALA A 94 2.54 -3.67 -26.85
N ASP A 95 2.35 -4.16 -25.62
CA ASP A 95 1.30 -5.12 -25.26
C ASP A 95 0.71 -4.81 -23.86
N PRO A 96 0.05 -3.64 -23.69
CA PRO A 96 -0.47 -3.21 -22.39
C PRO A 96 -1.61 -4.10 -21.87
N LEU A 97 -2.24 -4.86 -22.78
CA LEU A 97 -3.32 -5.82 -22.52
C LEU A 97 -2.81 -7.27 -22.48
N SER A 98 -1.50 -7.50 -22.48
CA SER A 98 -0.97 -8.87 -22.44
C SER A 98 -1.43 -9.57 -21.17
N HIS A 99 -2.26 -10.59 -21.35
CA HIS A 99 -2.60 -11.55 -20.32
C HIS A 99 -1.53 -12.67 -20.21
N ASN A 100 -0.49 -12.62 -21.07
CA ASN A 100 0.61 -13.58 -21.11
C ASN A 100 1.73 -13.16 -20.14
N PRO A 101 2.44 -14.12 -19.52
CA PRO A 101 3.55 -13.78 -18.63
C PRO A 101 4.71 -13.15 -19.42
N PRO A 102 5.19 -11.94 -19.06
CA PRO A 102 6.37 -11.34 -19.67
C PRO A 102 7.65 -12.12 -19.32
N ASP A 103 8.78 -11.74 -19.95
CA ASP A 103 10.14 -12.24 -19.69
C ASP A 103 10.34 -12.73 -18.24
N VAL A 104 10.68 -14.01 -18.12
CA VAL A 104 10.53 -14.76 -16.86
C VAL A 104 11.69 -14.45 -15.93
N LEU A 105 11.44 -13.62 -14.90
CA LEU A 105 12.30 -13.62 -13.72
C LEU A 105 12.12 -14.98 -13.03
N THR A 106 13.19 -15.78 -13.01
CA THR A 106 13.14 -17.14 -12.47
C THR A 106 13.28 -17.12 -10.95
N MET A 107 12.87 -18.20 -10.28
CA MET A 107 13.17 -18.35 -8.85
C MET A 107 14.68 -18.41 -8.56
N GLU A 108 15.50 -18.73 -9.57
CA GLU A 108 16.95 -18.63 -9.47
C GLU A 108 17.40 -17.16 -9.43
N ASP A 109 16.83 -16.30 -10.28
CA ASP A 109 17.07 -14.86 -10.23
C ASP A 109 16.67 -14.27 -8.87
N VAL A 110 15.53 -14.68 -8.31
CA VAL A 110 15.08 -14.27 -6.97
C VAL A 110 16.11 -14.63 -5.89
N ARG A 111 16.69 -15.84 -5.98
CA ARG A 111 17.74 -16.29 -5.05
C ARG A 111 19.04 -15.50 -5.25
N ASN A 112 19.45 -15.29 -6.50
CA ASN A 112 20.69 -14.59 -6.84
C ASN A 112 20.65 -13.10 -6.51
N ARG A 113 19.47 -12.47 -6.51
CA ARG A 113 19.24 -11.06 -6.18
C ARG A 113 19.10 -10.80 -4.67
N TRP A 114 20.00 -11.38 -3.87
CA TRP A 114 19.95 -11.36 -2.40
C TRP A 114 20.42 -10.05 -1.76
N ALA A 115 21.14 -9.18 -2.49
CA ALA A 115 21.78 -7.98 -1.94
C ALA A 115 21.13 -6.69 -2.44
N GLU A 116 21.39 -5.56 -1.77
CA GLU A 116 21.25 -4.23 -2.36
C GLU A 116 22.59 -3.50 -2.18
N ILE A 117 23.17 -3.06 -3.28
CA ILE A 117 24.54 -2.54 -3.34
C ILE A 117 24.51 -1.17 -3.99
N SER A 118 25.05 -0.17 -3.30
CA SER A 118 25.02 1.22 -3.76
C SER A 118 26.21 2.02 -3.23
N ILE A 119 26.56 3.10 -3.94
CA ILE A 119 27.47 4.13 -3.43
C ILE A 119 26.64 5.16 -2.68
N TYR A 120 27.06 5.49 -1.45
CA TYR A 120 26.44 6.54 -0.67
C TYR A 120 26.96 7.91 -1.14
N ASP A 121 26.07 8.67 -1.77
CA ASP A 121 26.36 9.90 -2.50
C ASP A 121 25.66 11.15 -1.91
N LYS A 122 25.17 11.02 -0.67
CA LYS A 122 24.48 12.08 0.07
C LYS A 122 25.43 12.82 1.01
N PRO A 123 25.14 14.09 1.36
CA PRO A 123 25.96 14.87 2.29
C PRO A 123 26.28 14.08 3.58
N PRO A 124 27.55 14.06 4.03
CA PRO A 124 28.67 14.91 3.59
C PRO A 124 29.45 14.39 2.35
N MET A 125 29.07 13.24 1.77
CA MET A 125 29.74 12.71 0.59
C MET A 125 29.27 13.42 -0.69
N PRO A 126 30.16 13.70 -1.65
CA PRO A 126 29.77 14.28 -2.93
C PRO A 126 29.21 13.21 -3.88
N ALA A 127 28.28 13.61 -4.76
CA ALA A 127 27.76 12.73 -5.81
C ALA A 127 28.74 12.48 -6.97
N ARG A 128 29.83 13.24 -7.02
CA ARG A 128 30.85 13.19 -8.08
C ARG A 128 32.23 13.07 -7.45
N LEU A 129 33.13 12.38 -8.15
CA LEU A 129 34.55 12.42 -7.81
C LEU A 129 35.07 13.85 -7.96
N ARG A 130 36.08 14.21 -7.16
CA ARG A 130 36.69 15.55 -7.14
C ARG A 130 37.85 15.70 -8.13
N GLY A 131 38.29 14.61 -8.75
CA GLY A 131 39.44 14.56 -9.65
C GLY A 131 40.79 14.53 -8.92
N LEU A 132 40.79 14.26 -7.62
CA LEU A 132 42.03 14.10 -6.84
C LEU A 132 42.68 12.76 -7.18
N PRO A 133 44.03 12.66 -7.14
CA PRO A 133 44.74 11.42 -7.44
C PRO A 133 44.31 10.22 -6.58
N LEU A 134 43.82 10.49 -5.37
CA LEU A 134 43.28 9.51 -4.44
C LEU A 134 42.03 10.07 -3.76
N GLU A 135 40.94 9.30 -3.81
CA GLU A 135 39.68 9.60 -3.13
C GLU A 135 39.08 8.34 -2.51
N TYR A 136 38.18 8.51 -1.54
CA TYR A 136 37.43 7.41 -0.93
C TYR A 136 35.93 7.62 -1.08
N ALA A 137 35.22 6.59 -1.51
CA ALA A 137 33.76 6.54 -1.54
C ALA A 137 33.22 5.54 -0.50
N ILE A 138 31.96 5.71 -0.10
CA ILE A 138 31.29 4.78 0.83
C ILE A 138 30.43 3.83 0.01
N LEU A 139 30.71 2.52 0.10
CA LEU A 139 29.89 1.45 -0.45
C LEU A 139 28.95 0.91 0.62
N GLN A 140 27.66 0.85 0.32
CA GLN A 140 26.64 0.26 1.19
C GLN A 140 26.18 -1.07 0.60
N ILE A 141 26.22 -2.13 1.41
CA ILE A 141 25.76 -3.47 1.05
C ILE A 141 24.75 -3.95 2.08
N TYR A 142 23.51 -4.15 1.66
CA TYR A 142 22.48 -4.85 2.41
C TYR A 142 22.44 -6.33 2.01
N SER A 143 22.21 -7.21 2.97
CA SER A 143 21.96 -8.64 2.71
C SER A 143 20.56 -9.05 3.16
N ARG A 144 19.75 -9.63 2.27
CA ARG A 144 18.50 -10.31 2.66
C ARG A 144 18.79 -11.60 3.44
N ASP A 145 19.89 -12.26 3.07
CA ASP A 145 20.18 -13.64 3.46
C ASP A 145 21.34 -13.72 4.47
N ALA A 146 21.38 -14.81 5.23
CA ALA A 146 22.52 -15.19 6.05
C ALA A 146 23.44 -16.20 5.35
N GLY A 147 24.62 -16.42 5.93
CA GLY A 147 25.62 -17.38 5.47
C GLY A 147 26.52 -16.84 4.37
N GLN A 148 27.20 -17.74 3.65
CA GLN A 148 28.09 -17.36 2.56
C GLN A 148 27.30 -16.97 1.30
N ARG A 149 27.65 -15.85 0.68
CA ARG A 149 27.04 -15.37 -0.57
C ARG A 149 28.10 -14.71 -1.45
N SER A 150 28.12 -15.07 -2.74
CA SER A 150 28.96 -14.38 -3.72
C SER A 150 28.22 -13.18 -4.30
N ALA A 151 28.92 -12.07 -4.51
CA ALA A 151 28.45 -10.99 -5.36
C ALA A 151 29.55 -10.48 -6.29
N ILE A 152 29.14 -10.17 -7.51
CA ILE A 152 29.98 -9.47 -8.49
C ILE A 152 29.74 -7.98 -8.34
N LEU A 153 30.81 -7.21 -8.10
CA LEU A 153 30.80 -5.76 -7.97
C LEU A 153 31.48 -5.16 -9.20
N GLN A 154 30.71 -4.53 -10.07
CA GLN A 154 31.22 -3.85 -11.25
C GLN A 154 31.20 -2.34 -11.03
N PHE A 155 32.28 -1.66 -11.40
CA PHE A 155 32.41 -0.20 -11.26
C PHE A 155 32.59 0.49 -12.61
N ASP A 156 31.99 1.67 -12.75
CA ASP A 156 32.17 2.56 -13.90
C ASP A 156 32.16 4.03 -13.48
N VAL A 157 32.69 4.89 -14.36
CA VAL A 157 32.70 6.35 -14.20
C VAL A 157 32.14 7.06 -15.45
N GLY A 158 31.24 6.41 -16.20
CA GLY A 158 30.62 6.93 -17.43
C GLY A 158 30.65 5.97 -18.63
N GLN A 159 30.08 6.40 -19.76
CA GLN A 159 30.03 5.58 -20.98
C GLN A 159 31.43 5.37 -21.60
N GLY A 160 31.73 4.14 -22.00
CA GLY A 160 32.98 3.78 -22.69
C GLY A 160 34.15 3.38 -21.78
N THR A 161 33.94 3.25 -20.46
CA THR A 161 34.98 2.82 -19.52
C THR A 161 35.11 1.30 -19.39
N ALA A 162 34.17 0.55 -19.97
CA ALA A 162 34.16 -0.91 -20.05
C ALA A 162 34.90 -1.34 -21.32
N ASP A 163 36.17 -1.73 -21.18
CA ASP A 163 36.98 -2.25 -22.27
C ASP A 163 37.13 -3.77 -22.10
N ILE A 164 37.06 -4.53 -23.19
CA ILE A 164 37.03 -6.00 -23.20
C ILE A 164 38.31 -6.60 -22.58
N GLY A 165 39.38 -5.81 -22.46
CA GLY A 165 40.65 -6.21 -21.83
C GLY A 165 40.82 -5.86 -20.33
N PHE A 166 39.89 -5.14 -19.71
CA PHE A 166 40.00 -4.71 -18.30
C PHE A 166 38.88 -5.31 -17.45
N ARG A 167 39.24 -5.98 -16.34
CA ARG A 167 38.27 -6.42 -15.33
C ARG A 167 37.84 -5.21 -14.50
N ASN A 168 36.75 -4.58 -14.92
CA ASN A 168 36.06 -3.54 -14.18
C ASN A 168 35.13 -4.11 -13.10
N ASP A 169 35.26 -5.41 -12.80
CA ASP A 169 34.51 -6.12 -11.80
C ASP A 169 35.41 -6.93 -10.86
N VAL A 170 34.85 -7.30 -9.72
CA VAL A 170 35.44 -8.22 -8.76
C VAL A 170 34.35 -9.11 -8.17
N GLU A 171 34.62 -10.40 -8.03
CA GLU A 171 33.75 -11.34 -7.34
C GLU A 171 34.21 -11.50 -5.90
N ILE A 172 33.34 -11.20 -4.94
CA ILE A 172 33.65 -11.28 -3.50
C ILE A 172 32.68 -12.25 -2.83
N VAL A 173 33.23 -13.19 -2.05
CA VAL A 173 32.45 -14.07 -1.19
C VAL A 173 32.26 -13.42 0.17
N PHE A 174 31.02 -12.99 0.45
CA PHE A 174 30.62 -12.43 1.73
C PHE A 174 30.21 -13.50 2.73
N THR A 175 30.45 -13.23 4.01
CA THR A 175 29.87 -13.99 5.13
C THR A 175 28.86 -13.13 5.87
N ALA A 176 27.56 -13.37 5.66
CA ALA A 176 26.49 -12.68 6.35
C ALA A 176 26.14 -13.36 7.68
N ARG A 177 26.32 -12.67 8.81
CA ARG A 177 25.90 -13.19 10.11
C ARG A 177 24.36 -13.24 10.19
N PRO A 178 23.77 -14.29 10.78
CA PRO A 178 22.33 -14.38 10.95
C PRO A 178 21.75 -13.20 11.74
N ALA A 179 20.53 -12.81 11.39
CA ALA A 179 19.73 -11.90 12.20
C ALA A 179 19.18 -12.63 13.44
N HIS A 180 18.56 -11.87 14.33
CA HIS A 180 17.93 -12.40 15.53
C HIS A 180 16.41 -12.49 15.34
N PRO A 181 15.81 -13.64 15.68
CA PRO A 181 14.36 -13.75 15.68
C PRO A 181 13.79 -12.93 16.83
N VAL A 182 12.92 -12.00 16.50
CA VAL A 182 12.11 -11.23 17.45
C VAL A 182 10.70 -11.76 17.38
N LYS A 183 10.28 -12.47 18.44
CA LYS A 183 8.94 -13.03 18.56
C LYS A 183 7.94 -11.94 18.92
N LEU A 184 6.81 -11.89 18.23
CA LEU A 184 5.77 -10.89 18.46
C LEU A 184 4.57 -11.56 19.13
N ARG A 185 4.21 -11.07 20.32
CA ARG A 185 2.98 -11.46 21.02
C ARG A 185 1.94 -10.37 20.84
N VAL A 186 0.76 -10.75 20.35
CA VAL A 186 -0.32 -9.81 20.02
C VAL A 186 -1.62 -10.32 20.62
N ARG A 187 -2.20 -9.52 21.49
CA ARG A 187 -3.53 -9.77 22.05
C ARG A 187 -4.48 -8.67 21.67
N ASP A 188 -5.69 -9.03 21.30
CA ASP A 188 -6.76 -8.06 21.04
C ASP A 188 -7.38 -7.51 22.34
N GLU A 189 -8.43 -6.71 22.22
CA GLU A 189 -9.14 -6.10 23.34
C GLU A 189 -9.82 -7.11 24.29
N ARG A 190 -9.94 -8.37 23.87
CA ARG A 190 -10.50 -9.49 24.65
C ARG A 190 -9.39 -10.33 25.30
N GLY A 191 -8.12 -10.00 25.03
CA GLY A 191 -6.97 -10.77 25.48
C GLY A 191 -6.64 -11.97 24.60
N GLU A 192 -7.31 -12.13 23.45
CA GLU A 192 -7.16 -13.28 22.57
C GLU A 192 -6.02 -13.07 21.55
N PRO A 193 -5.31 -14.14 21.13
CA PRO A 193 -4.28 -14.07 20.10
C PRO A 193 -4.80 -13.47 18.78
N SER A 194 -4.11 -12.45 18.27
CA SER A 194 -4.58 -11.69 17.09
C SER A 194 -3.48 -11.44 16.05
N THR A 195 -3.86 -10.78 14.95
CA THR A 195 -2.95 -10.33 13.88
C THR A 195 -2.91 -8.80 13.90
N ALA A 196 -1.72 -8.22 13.75
CA ALA A 196 -1.52 -6.77 13.72
C ALA A 196 -0.54 -6.37 12.61
N ALA A 197 -0.58 -5.10 12.24
CA ALA A 197 0.39 -4.44 11.38
C ALA A 197 1.58 -3.92 12.20
N PHE A 198 2.79 -4.12 11.70
CA PHE A 198 4.04 -3.69 12.33
C PHE A 198 4.87 -2.85 11.37
N VAL A 199 5.14 -1.59 11.73
CA VAL A 199 6.13 -0.75 11.06
C VAL A 199 7.37 -0.70 11.94
N ILE A 200 8.47 -1.31 11.49
CA ILE A 200 9.74 -1.34 12.22
C ILE A 200 10.76 -0.50 11.47
N ARG A 201 11.35 0.48 12.16
CA ARG A 201 12.40 1.35 11.64
C ARG A 201 13.61 1.37 12.54
N ASP A 202 14.80 1.50 11.96
CA ASP A 202 15.99 1.83 12.72
C ASP A 202 16.16 3.35 12.92
N ASP A 203 17.21 3.76 13.63
CA ASP A 203 17.52 5.17 13.88
C ASP A 203 17.87 5.98 12.60
N ARG A 204 18.06 5.30 11.46
CA ARG A 204 18.27 5.92 10.14
C ARG A 204 16.99 5.98 9.31
N GLY A 205 15.85 5.55 9.87
CA GLY A 205 14.55 5.53 9.20
C GLY A 205 14.36 4.39 8.20
N ARG A 206 15.31 3.45 8.10
CA ARG A 206 15.22 2.28 7.21
C ARG A 206 14.14 1.34 7.72
N VAL A 207 13.33 0.80 6.82
CA VAL A 207 12.20 -0.09 7.14
C VAL A 207 12.64 -1.55 7.16
N TYR A 208 12.14 -2.31 8.14
CA TYR A 208 12.46 -3.73 8.33
C TYR A 208 11.20 -4.61 8.23
N PRO A 209 11.25 -5.73 7.48
CA PRO A 209 12.31 -6.14 6.56
C PRO A 209 12.44 -5.16 5.37
N ASN A 210 13.59 -5.14 4.68
CA ASN A 210 13.81 -4.22 3.56
C ASN A 210 12.80 -4.48 2.43
N ARG A 211 11.99 -3.45 2.14
CA ARG A 211 10.94 -3.43 1.12
C ARG A 211 11.36 -3.99 -0.24
N LEU A 212 12.54 -3.62 -0.73
CA LEU A 212 13.02 -4.01 -2.06
C LEU A 212 13.25 -5.52 -2.22
N LYS A 213 13.35 -6.24 -1.11
CA LYS A 213 13.66 -7.67 -1.06
C LYS A 213 12.52 -8.50 -0.47
N ARG A 214 11.37 -7.88 -0.21
CA ARG A 214 10.17 -8.57 0.24
C ARG A 214 9.52 -9.33 -0.92
N LEU A 215 8.91 -10.44 -0.56
CA LEU A 215 7.96 -11.20 -1.35
C LEU A 215 6.81 -11.58 -0.42
N ALA A 216 5.72 -12.08 -0.99
CA ALA A 216 4.57 -12.53 -0.21
C ALA A 216 5.00 -13.43 0.98
N PRO A 217 4.44 -13.24 2.18
CA PRO A 217 3.29 -12.38 2.50
C PRO A 217 3.62 -10.89 2.68
N ASP A 218 4.89 -10.51 2.78
CA ASP A 218 5.29 -9.12 3.01
C ASP A 218 5.30 -8.37 1.67
N LEU A 219 4.42 -7.38 1.52
CA LEU A 219 4.33 -6.64 0.25
C LEU A 219 5.44 -5.59 0.16
N PRO A 220 6.12 -5.44 -0.99
CA PRO A 220 7.29 -4.58 -1.14
C PRO A 220 6.94 -3.10 -1.21
N PHE A 221 5.68 -2.76 -1.48
CA PHE A 221 5.19 -1.39 -1.58
C PHE A 221 4.66 -0.84 -0.24
N GLN A 222 4.45 -1.71 0.75
CA GLN A 222 4.00 -1.31 2.09
C GLN A 222 5.19 -1.12 3.04
N ASP A 223 5.05 -0.20 4.00
CA ASP A 223 6.03 -0.07 5.09
C ASP A 223 5.80 -1.14 6.15
N GLN A 224 4.55 -1.35 6.52
CA GLN A 224 4.15 -2.35 7.49
C GLN A 224 4.31 -3.77 6.96
N VAL A 225 4.44 -4.70 7.89
CA VAL A 225 4.23 -6.14 7.67
C VAL A 225 3.19 -6.65 8.66
N TYR A 226 2.50 -7.74 8.32
CA TYR A 226 1.48 -8.31 9.19
C TYR A 226 2.01 -9.56 9.87
N ARG A 227 1.79 -9.65 11.18
CA ARG A 227 2.18 -10.81 11.98
C ARG A 227 1.05 -11.19 12.93
N THR A 228 0.81 -12.49 13.02
CA THR A 228 -0.08 -13.13 13.98
C THR A 228 0.68 -13.44 15.26
N ASP A 229 -0.02 -13.51 16.40
CA ASP A 229 0.58 -13.88 17.68
C ASP A 229 1.52 -15.10 17.55
N GLY A 230 2.73 -14.93 18.08
CA GLY A 230 3.75 -15.95 18.11
C GLY A 230 4.66 -16.00 16.88
N GLU A 231 4.33 -15.29 15.79
CA GLU A 231 5.22 -15.16 14.64
C GLU A 231 6.45 -14.31 14.94
N THR A 232 7.47 -14.44 14.10
CA THR A 232 8.76 -13.76 14.26
C THR A 232 9.05 -12.78 13.14
N ILE A 233 9.92 -11.82 13.45
CA ILE A 233 10.60 -10.97 12.48
C ILE A 233 12.10 -11.03 12.74
N GLU A 234 12.87 -11.18 11.67
CA GLU A 234 14.33 -11.24 11.72
C GLU A 234 14.90 -9.82 11.74
N LEU A 235 15.61 -9.46 12.80
CA LEU A 235 16.25 -8.14 12.95
C LEU A 235 17.74 -8.28 13.26
N PRO A 236 18.62 -7.50 12.61
CA PRO A 236 20.03 -7.46 12.98
C PRO A 236 20.23 -6.75 14.32
N ASP A 237 21.45 -6.83 14.86
CA ASP A 237 21.86 -6.01 16.01
C ASP A 237 21.57 -4.52 15.74
N GLY A 238 20.87 -3.88 16.67
CA GLY A 238 20.52 -2.48 16.50
C GLY A 238 19.44 -1.97 17.43
N ARG A 239 19.22 -0.66 17.37
CA ARG A 239 18.10 0.02 18.01
C ARG A 239 17.02 0.26 16.96
N PHE A 240 15.79 -0.04 17.34
CA PHE A 240 14.62 0.05 16.48
C PHE A 240 13.48 0.78 17.18
N THR A 241 12.62 1.38 16.37
CA THR A 241 11.29 1.84 16.74
C THR A 241 10.27 0.95 16.04
N VAL A 242 9.34 0.38 16.78
CA VAL A 242 8.21 -0.39 16.26
C VAL A 242 6.92 0.39 16.52
N THR A 243 6.08 0.53 15.50
CA THR A 243 4.69 0.96 15.63
C THR A 243 3.79 -0.22 15.29
N VAL A 244 2.91 -0.59 16.22
CA VAL A 244 1.90 -1.63 16.03
C VAL A 244 0.50 -1.01 15.92
N SER A 245 -0.33 -1.52 15.01
CA SER A 245 -1.72 -1.09 14.82
C SER A 245 -2.59 -2.24 14.34
N ARG A 246 -3.92 -2.11 14.48
CA ARG A 246 -4.88 -3.07 13.95
C ARG A 246 -6.07 -2.40 13.24
N GLY A 247 -5.81 -1.63 12.18
CA GLY A 247 -6.81 -0.77 11.56
C GLY A 247 -7.14 0.50 12.35
N PRO A 248 -8.02 1.37 11.81
CA PRO A 248 -8.33 2.69 12.35
C PRO A 248 -9.16 2.66 13.64
N GLU A 249 -9.83 1.54 13.93
CA GLU A 249 -10.65 1.33 15.15
C GLU A 249 -9.79 0.98 16.40
N TYR A 250 -8.48 0.81 16.21
CA TYR A 250 -7.51 0.56 17.27
C TYR A 250 -6.53 1.72 17.42
N LEU A 251 -6.12 1.97 18.66
CA LEU A 251 -5.08 2.93 18.96
C LEU A 251 -3.71 2.31 18.66
N ALA A 252 -2.91 3.00 17.84
CA ALA A 252 -1.53 2.60 17.58
C ALA A 252 -0.66 2.71 18.85
N ASP A 253 0.34 1.84 18.96
CA ASP A 253 1.35 1.88 20.02
C ASP A 253 2.75 1.91 19.38
N THR A 254 3.60 2.83 19.84
CA THR A 254 4.95 3.03 19.32
C THR A 254 5.97 2.88 20.45
N ARG A 255 6.94 1.99 20.26
CA ARG A 255 7.98 1.68 21.26
C ARG A 255 9.36 1.63 20.64
N THR A 256 10.37 2.01 21.42
CA THR A 256 11.78 1.79 21.06
C THR A 256 12.32 0.57 21.78
N PHE A 257 13.11 -0.25 21.10
CA PHE A 257 13.76 -1.44 21.66
C PHE A 257 15.13 -1.66 21.03
N THR A 258 15.93 -2.52 21.66
CA THR A 258 17.27 -2.89 21.16
C THR A 258 17.33 -4.40 20.97
N VAL A 259 17.88 -4.82 19.84
CA VAL A 259 18.15 -6.21 19.52
C VAL A 259 19.65 -6.45 19.62
N ASN A 260 20.03 -7.46 20.39
CA ASN A 260 21.40 -7.96 20.57
C ASN A 260 21.42 -9.51 20.69
N GLY A 261 20.33 -10.14 20.27
CA GLY A 261 20.02 -11.55 20.50
C GLY A 261 18.53 -11.84 20.24
N PRO A 262 18.13 -13.12 20.22
CA PRO A 262 16.71 -13.51 20.18
C PRO A 262 15.92 -12.82 21.28
N SER A 263 14.75 -12.28 20.96
CA SER A 263 13.93 -11.52 21.91
C SER A 263 12.43 -11.69 21.66
N GLU A 264 11.61 -11.20 22.58
CA GLU A 264 10.15 -11.21 22.47
C GLU A 264 9.60 -9.80 22.78
N LEU A 265 8.62 -9.36 21.98
CA LEU A 265 7.86 -8.12 22.21
C LEU A 265 6.39 -8.45 22.36
N ALA A 266 5.75 -7.93 23.40
CA ALA A 266 4.33 -8.16 23.67
C ALA A 266 3.50 -6.88 23.56
N PHE A 267 2.36 -6.99 22.88
CA PHE A 267 1.44 -5.89 22.60
C PHE A 267 0.01 -6.30 22.95
N ASP A 268 -0.60 -5.53 23.85
CA ASP A 268 -2.03 -5.61 24.15
C ASP A 268 -2.72 -4.46 23.40
N LEU A 269 -3.47 -4.80 22.36
CA LEU A 269 -4.11 -3.84 21.48
C LEU A 269 -5.30 -3.18 22.18
N ARG A 270 -5.47 -1.87 21.96
CA ARG A 270 -6.56 -1.08 22.54
C ARG A 270 -7.51 -0.64 21.45
N ARG A 271 -8.71 -1.20 21.44
CA ARG A 271 -9.79 -0.78 20.56
C ARG A 271 -10.56 0.38 21.18
N TRP A 272 -10.81 1.44 20.42
CA TRP A 272 -11.59 2.57 20.92
C TRP A 272 -13.09 2.46 20.58
N ILE A 273 -13.44 1.69 19.54
CA ILE A 273 -14.83 1.36 19.20
C ILE A 273 -14.94 0.00 18.52
N ASP A 274 -16.04 -0.72 18.74
CA ASP A 274 -16.41 -1.94 18.00
C ASP A 274 -17.82 -1.79 17.41
N PRO A 275 -17.97 -1.27 16.18
CA PRO A 275 -19.27 -1.15 15.51
C PRO A 275 -19.94 -2.53 15.31
N SER A 276 -19.16 -3.61 15.21
CA SER A 276 -19.69 -4.95 15.01
C SER A 276 -20.45 -5.47 16.24
N ALA A 277 -20.15 -4.96 17.44
CA ALA A 277 -20.94 -5.22 18.65
C ALA A 277 -22.37 -4.64 18.55
N LEU A 278 -22.55 -3.61 17.71
CA LEU A 278 -23.84 -3.03 17.35
C LEU A 278 -24.39 -3.58 16.02
N ARG A 279 -23.82 -4.67 15.50
CA ARG A 279 -24.14 -5.31 14.22
C ARG A 279 -23.87 -4.45 12.98
N TRP A 280 -22.99 -3.45 13.11
CA TRP A 280 -22.45 -2.70 11.98
C TRP A 280 -21.12 -3.33 11.59
N TYR A 281 -21.10 -4.04 10.46
CA TYR A 281 -19.93 -4.78 10.01
C TYR A 281 -19.19 -4.00 8.93
N SER A 282 -17.91 -3.73 9.19
CA SER A 282 -17.03 -3.05 8.24
C SER A 282 -16.71 -3.93 7.03
N GLY A 283 -16.53 -3.33 5.87
CA GLY A 283 -15.95 -4.04 4.76
C GLY A 283 -15.37 -3.14 3.69
N ASP A 284 -14.40 -3.71 2.99
CA ASP A 284 -13.82 -3.15 1.79
C ASP A 284 -14.31 -4.02 0.62
N HIS A 285 -15.20 -3.48 -0.20
CA HIS A 285 -15.77 -4.25 -1.30
C HIS A 285 -14.88 -4.28 -2.56
N HIS A 286 -13.73 -3.59 -2.55
CA HIS A 286 -12.84 -3.53 -3.71
C HIS A 286 -11.38 -3.66 -3.29
N VAL A 287 -10.89 -4.89 -3.32
CA VAL A 287 -9.49 -5.24 -3.07
C VAL A 287 -8.99 -6.08 -4.24
N HIS A 288 -7.76 -5.89 -4.67
CA HIS A 288 -7.10 -6.74 -5.65
C HIS A 288 -6.00 -7.56 -4.99
N ALA A 289 -5.75 -8.73 -5.59
CA ALA A 289 -4.61 -9.58 -5.27
C ALA A 289 -3.56 -9.59 -6.39
N ALA A 290 -3.77 -8.88 -7.50
CA ALA A 290 -2.85 -8.76 -8.63
C ALA A 290 -3.01 -7.40 -9.33
N GLY A 291 -2.09 -7.07 -10.23
CA GLY A 291 -2.10 -5.78 -10.91
C GLY A 291 -1.59 -4.62 -10.04
N CYS A 292 -1.46 -3.44 -10.65
CA CYS A 292 -0.94 -2.24 -10.00
C CYS A 292 0.36 -2.49 -9.23
N SER A 293 0.34 -2.38 -7.90
CA SER A 293 1.53 -2.58 -7.07
C SER A 293 1.92 -4.03 -6.81
N HIS A 294 1.05 -4.98 -7.16
CA HIS A 294 1.37 -6.39 -7.04
C HIS A 294 2.40 -6.87 -8.07
N TYR A 295 2.85 -8.09 -7.84
CA TYR A 295 3.77 -8.80 -8.70
C TYR A 295 3.05 -9.22 -9.98
N GLU A 296 3.60 -8.89 -11.15
CA GLU A 296 3.23 -9.58 -12.38
C GLU A 296 4.02 -10.88 -12.51
N ASN A 297 5.31 -10.84 -12.14
CA ASN A 297 6.22 -11.97 -12.18
C ASN A 297 7.04 -12.00 -10.86
N PRO A 298 7.24 -13.17 -10.22
CA PRO A 298 6.99 -14.52 -10.74
C PRO A 298 5.63 -15.14 -10.39
N THR A 299 4.80 -14.49 -9.57
CA THR A 299 3.62 -15.13 -8.98
C THR A 299 2.27 -14.70 -9.57
N GLN A 300 2.24 -13.70 -10.46
CA GLN A 300 1.00 -13.15 -11.02
C GLN A 300 -0.02 -12.75 -9.93
N GLY A 301 0.43 -11.89 -9.02
CA GLY A 301 -0.29 -11.47 -7.83
C GLY A 301 0.10 -12.26 -6.59
N VAL A 302 -0.80 -12.29 -5.63
CA VAL A 302 -0.67 -13.02 -4.36
C VAL A 302 -1.83 -13.97 -4.17
N GLU A 303 -1.59 -15.03 -3.40
CA GLU A 303 -2.60 -16.01 -3.01
C GLU A 303 -3.49 -15.50 -1.85
N PRO A 304 -4.70 -16.07 -1.65
CA PRO A 304 -5.59 -15.73 -0.53
C PRO A 304 -4.92 -15.74 0.85
N ARG A 305 -4.00 -16.69 1.08
CA ARG A 305 -3.23 -16.79 2.34
C ARG A 305 -2.32 -15.60 2.62
N HIS A 306 -1.98 -14.81 1.61
CA HIS A 306 -1.17 -13.60 1.74
C HIS A 306 -2.03 -12.34 1.89
N MET A 307 -3.27 -12.35 1.37
CA MET A 307 -4.24 -11.29 1.64
C MET A 307 -4.86 -11.41 3.03
N TRP A 308 -5.01 -12.62 3.55
CA TRP A 308 -5.66 -12.85 4.83
C TRP A 308 -5.04 -12.09 6.02
N PRO A 309 -3.70 -12.02 6.19
CA PRO A 309 -3.09 -11.17 7.21
C PRO A 309 -3.40 -9.67 7.06
N GLN A 310 -3.60 -9.16 5.84
CA GLN A 310 -4.01 -7.77 5.61
C GLN A 310 -5.41 -7.53 6.20
N VAL A 311 -6.37 -8.38 5.85
CA VAL A 311 -7.76 -8.30 6.34
C VAL A 311 -7.82 -8.39 7.87
N ARG A 312 -7.11 -9.36 8.44
CA ARG A 312 -7.07 -9.56 9.90
C ARG A 312 -6.37 -8.43 10.63
N GLY A 313 -5.26 -7.96 10.06
CA GLY A 313 -4.44 -6.90 10.59
C GLY A 313 -5.05 -5.51 10.49
N GLU A 314 -6.00 -5.28 9.58
CA GLU A 314 -6.75 -4.02 9.46
C GLU A 314 -8.14 -4.06 10.11
N ALA A 315 -8.41 -5.13 10.87
CA ALA A 315 -9.67 -5.38 11.59
C ALA A 315 -10.94 -5.30 10.73
N LEU A 316 -10.85 -5.66 9.44
CA LEU A 316 -12.01 -5.67 8.55
C LEU A 316 -12.91 -6.88 8.81
N ASN A 317 -14.23 -6.67 8.80
CA ASN A 317 -15.19 -7.79 8.87
C ASN A 317 -15.39 -8.44 7.50
N VAL A 318 -15.27 -7.70 6.40
CA VAL A 318 -15.39 -8.23 5.04
C VAL A 318 -14.29 -7.63 4.16
N ALA A 319 -13.64 -8.45 3.35
CA ALA A 319 -12.84 -8.01 2.22
C ALA A 319 -13.28 -8.78 0.98
N ALA A 320 -13.75 -8.07 -0.04
CA ALA A 320 -14.05 -8.64 -1.34
C ALA A 320 -12.85 -8.43 -2.27
N VAL A 321 -12.19 -9.53 -2.61
CA VAL A 321 -11.06 -9.55 -3.55
C VAL A 321 -11.62 -9.67 -4.96
N LEU A 322 -11.59 -8.58 -5.70
CA LEU A 322 -12.08 -8.53 -7.06
C LEU A 322 -10.99 -9.02 -8.03
N THR A 323 -11.32 -10.08 -8.73
CA THR A 323 -10.56 -10.50 -9.92
C THR A 323 -10.80 -9.45 -11.01
N TRP A 324 -9.79 -9.16 -11.82
CA TRP A 324 -9.86 -8.13 -12.86
C TRP A 324 -8.85 -8.44 -13.96
N GLY A 325 -8.73 -7.60 -15.00
CA GLY A 325 -7.94 -7.87 -16.21
C GLY A 325 -6.49 -8.34 -15.93
N PRO A 326 -5.66 -7.58 -15.19
CA PRO A 326 -4.33 -7.99 -14.77
C PRO A 326 -4.31 -9.34 -14.05
N CYS A 327 -3.58 -10.29 -14.64
CA CYS A 327 -3.43 -11.66 -14.14
C CYS A 327 -4.77 -12.42 -14.00
N TYR A 328 -5.83 -12.01 -14.71
CA TYR A 328 -7.18 -12.59 -14.66
C TYR A 328 -7.18 -14.12 -14.60
N TYR A 329 -6.58 -14.77 -15.60
CA TYR A 329 -6.61 -16.24 -15.71
C TYR A 329 -5.87 -16.95 -14.56
N SER A 330 -4.92 -16.29 -13.90
CA SER A 330 -4.23 -16.83 -12.73
C SER A 330 -5.04 -16.62 -11.46
N GLN A 331 -5.64 -15.44 -11.28
CA GLN A 331 -6.37 -15.05 -10.08
C GLN A 331 -7.78 -15.63 -10.01
N LYS A 332 -8.45 -15.77 -11.15
CA LYS A 332 -9.83 -16.30 -11.24
C LYS A 332 -9.99 -17.70 -10.64
N ARG A 333 -8.91 -18.47 -10.48
CA ARG A 333 -8.93 -19.79 -9.81
C ARG A 333 -9.32 -19.73 -8.33
N TYR A 334 -9.22 -18.55 -7.70
CA TYR A 334 -9.57 -18.35 -6.29
C TYR A 334 -11.05 -18.01 -6.08
N PHE A 335 -11.77 -17.67 -7.16
CA PHE A 335 -13.21 -17.50 -7.13
C PHE A 335 -13.92 -18.85 -6.96
N SER A 336 -14.96 -18.88 -6.12
CA SER A 336 -15.79 -20.07 -5.91
C SER A 336 -17.28 -19.77 -5.74
N GLY A 337 -17.69 -18.49 -5.75
CA GLY A 337 -19.03 -18.06 -5.36
C GLY A 337 -19.37 -18.30 -3.88
N GLN A 338 -18.38 -18.66 -3.05
CA GLN A 338 -18.50 -18.91 -1.62
C GLN A 338 -17.39 -18.19 -0.85
N ASP A 339 -17.60 -17.98 0.45
CA ASP A 339 -16.60 -17.42 1.34
C ASP A 339 -15.35 -18.32 1.35
N HIS A 340 -14.16 -17.71 1.24
CA HIS A 340 -12.91 -18.46 1.21
C HIS A 340 -12.73 -19.22 2.54
N PRO A 341 -12.17 -20.46 2.56
CA PRO A 341 -12.00 -21.26 3.78
C PRO A 341 -11.13 -20.65 4.89
N LEU A 342 -10.42 -19.56 4.61
CA LEU A 342 -9.67 -18.80 5.63
C LEU A 342 -10.57 -17.93 6.51
N SER A 343 -11.81 -17.67 6.06
CA SER A 343 -12.78 -16.86 6.75
C SER A 343 -13.10 -17.41 8.14
N THR A 344 -13.50 -16.51 9.04
CA THR A 344 -13.92 -16.80 10.41
C THR A 344 -15.30 -16.18 10.64
N PRO A 345 -16.03 -16.54 11.72
CA PRO A 345 -17.38 -16.02 11.95
C PRO A 345 -17.53 -14.48 12.00
N GLY A 346 -16.44 -13.73 12.24
CA GLY A 346 -16.45 -12.27 12.31
C GLY A 346 -15.62 -11.56 11.24
N GLN A 347 -14.93 -12.31 10.37
CA GLN A 347 -14.07 -11.76 9.32
C GLN A 347 -14.12 -12.66 8.09
N LEU A 348 -14.54 -12.12 6.95
CA LEU A 348 -14.76 -12.84 5.71
C LEU A 348 -13.79 -12.38 4.63
N LEU A 349 -13.25 -13.34 3.89
CA LEU A 349 -12.51 -13.12 2.65
C LEU A 349 -13.35 -13.73 1.53
N HIS A 350 -13.83 -12.91 0.61
CA HIS A 350 -14.64 -13.34 -0.53
C HIS A 350 -13.93 -12.95 -1.83
N TYR A 351 -14.16 -13.70 -2.91
CA TYR A 351 -13.62 -13.38 -4.24
C TYR A 351 -14.77 -13.08 -5.18
N ASP A 352 -14.68 -11.96 -5.88
CA ASP A 352 -15.69 -11.45 -6.81
C ASP A 352 -15.01 -10.84 -8.04
N LEU A 353 -15.69 -9.95 -8.78
CA LEU A 353 -15.22 -9.45 -10.06
C LEU A 353 -15.31 -7.93 -10.16
N GLU A 354 -14.23 -7.32 -10.66
CA GLU A 354 -14.23 -5.97 -11.18
C GLU A 354 -14.15 -6.04 -12.71
N ILE A 355 -14.95 -5.22 -13.38
CA ILE A 355 -14.92 -5.06 -14.83
C ILE A 355 -13.97 -3.90 -15.16
N SER A 356 -12.69 -4.24 -15.21
CA SER A 356 -11.57 -3.35 -15.53
C SER A 356 -10.51 -4.11 -16.33
N GLY A 357 -10.01 -3.51 -17.42
CA GLY A 357 -9.25 -4.21 -18.46
C GLY A 357 -10.10 -5.08 -19.40
N PHE A 358 -11.44 -4.95 -19.32
CA PHE A 358 -12.42 -5.56 -20.22
C PHE A 358 -12.82 -4.57 -21.33
N PRO A 359 -13.44 -5.03 -22.43
CA PRO A 359 -13.85 -4.14 -23.53
C PRO A 359 -14.76 -2.99 -23.09
N SER A 360 -15.61 -3.17 -22.07
CA SER A 360 -16.47 -2.11 -21.52
C SER A 360 -15.77 -1.11 -20.61
N SER A 361 -14.48 -1.27 -20.27
CA SER A 361 -13.83 -0.44 -19.24
C SER A 361 -13.84 1.06 -19.56
N HIS A 362 -13.86 1.42 -20.85
CA HIS A 362 -13.96 2.82 -21.27
C HIS A 362 -15.29 3.48 -20.87
N ALA A 363 -16.31 2.69 -20.57
CA ALA A 363 -17.62 3.14 -20.11
C ALA A 363 -17.71 3.27 -18.57
N GLY A 364 -16.58 3.07 -17.89
CA GLY A 364 -16.48 3.06 -16.44
C GLY A 364 -16.29 1.65 -15.91
N HIS A 365 -15.60 1.55 -14.78
CA HIS A 365 -15.33 0.27 -14.13
C HIS A 365 -16.48 -0.13 -13.22
N LEU A 366 -16.77 -1.43 -13.20
CA LEU A 366 -17.89 -1.98 -12.42
C LEU A 366 -17.38 -2.86 -11.29
N VAL A 367 -18.06 -2.77 -10.15
CA VAL A 367 -17.93 -3.70 -9.02
C VAL A 367 -19.13 -4.66 -9.04
N LEU A 368 -18.86 -5.97 -9.08
CA LEU A 368 -19.89 -7.01 -9.10
C LEU A 368 -19.72 -7.92 -7.88
N LEU A 369 -20.61 -7.78 -6.90
CA LEU A 369 -20.49 -8.45 -5.60
C LEU A 369 -21.47 -9.61 -5.46
N GLY A 370 -20.95 -10.76 -5.04
CA GLY A 370 -21.73 -11.93 -4.76
C GLY A 370 -22.19 -12.66 -6.01
N LEU A 371 -21.31 -12.77 -7.00
CA LEU A 371 -21.52 -13.60 -8.18
C LEU A 371 -21.51 -15.08 -7.79
N THR A 372 -22.19 -15.90 -8.60
CA THR A 372 -22.12 -17.37 -8.50
C THR A 372 -21.26 -17.99 -9.59
N ASP A 373 -21.10 -17.27 -10.70
CA ASP A 373 -20.22 -17.54 -11.83
C ASP A 373 -19.57 -16.22 -12.25
N GLN A 374 -18.27 -16.26 -12.48
CA GLN A 374 -17.46 -15.10 -12.86
C GLN A 374 -17.25 -15.01 -14.38
N ASP A 375 -17.64 -16.02 -15.16
CA ASP A 375 -17.43 -16.04 -16.60
C ASP A 375 -18.68 -15.59 -17.37
N TYR A 376 -18.52 -14.57 -18.20
CA TYR A 376 -19.62 -14.07 -19.02
C TYR A 376 -20.02 -15.13 -20.07
N PRO A 377 -21.33 -15.45 -20.22
CA PRO A 377 -21.79 -16.52 -21.09
C PRO A 377 -21.37 -16.35 -22.55
N GLY A 378 -20.91 -17.44 -23.17
CA GLY A 378 -20.56 -17.46 -24.59
C GLY A 378 -19.23 -16.80 -24.94
N THR A 379 -18.41 -16.44 -23.94
CA THR A 379 -17.06 -15.88 -24.13
C THR A 379 -16.00 -16.95 -23.92
N MET A 380 -14.88 -16.86 -24.63
CA MET A 380 -13.70 -17.71 -24.38
C MET A 380 -12.57 -16.93 -23.70
N ARG A 381 -12.52 -15.62 -23.95
CA ARG A 381 -11.52 -14.72 -23.40
C ARG A 381 -12.16 -13.38 -22.99
N ILE A 382 -11.44 -12.58 -22.20
CA ILE A 382 -11.86 -11.23 -21.81
C ILE A 382 -12.24 -10.39 -23.04
N GLU A 383 -11.52 -10.52 -24.15
CA GLU A 383 -11.75 -9.70 -25.35
C GLU A 383 -13.11 -9.97 -26.01
N ASP A 384 -13.78 -11.09 -25.70
CA ASP A 384 -15.10 -11.43 -26.21
C ASP A 384 -16.25 -10.80 -25.39
N TRP A 385 -15.95 -10.15 -24.26
CA TRP A 385 -16.97 -9.57 -23.37
C TRP A 385 -17.67 -8.35 -23.99
N PRO A 386 -18.86 -7.97 -23.50
CA PRO A 386 -19.57 -6.79 -23.99
C PRO A 386 -18.72 -5.51 -23.94
N THR A 387 -18.96 -4.61 -24.89
CA THR A 387 -18.20 -3.34 -25.03
C THR A 387 -18.86 -2.14 -24.33
N TRP A 388 -19.89 -2.35 -23.51
CA TRP A 388 -20.50 -1.33 -22.66
C TRP A 388 -21.07 -1.99 -21.39
N THR A 389 -21.40 -1.23 -20.36
CA THR A 389 -21.65 -1.74 -18.99
C THR A 389 -22.99 -2.50 -18.86
N ALA A 390 -24.06 -1.99 -19.48
CA ALA A 390 -25.42 -2.47 -19.23
C ALA A 390 -25.67 -4.00 -19.42
N PRO A 391 -25.11 -4.70 -20.42
CA PRO A 391 -25.23 -6.15 -20.55
C PRO A 391 -24.52 -6.91 -19.43
N VAL A 392 -23.38 -6.40 -18.97
CA VAL A 392 -22.60 -6.99 -17.87
C VAL A 392 -23.36 -6.83 -16.56
N LEU A 393 -23.89 -5.63 -16.29
CA LEU A 393 -24.74 -5.37 -15.13
C LEU A 393 -25.99 -6.28 -15.12
N ARG A 394 -26.65 -6.46 -16.27
CA ARG A 394 -27.82 -7.36 -16.37
C ARG A 394 -27.47 -8.82 -16.12
N TRP A 395 -26.29 -9.25 -16.58
CA TRP A 395 -25.81 -10.60 -16.32
C TRP A 395 -25.53 -10.82 -14.83
N ALA A 396 -24.90 -9.86 -14.17
CA ALA A 396 -24.63 -9.90 -12.74
C ALA A 396 -25.93 -9.90 -11.91
N ASP A 397 -26.88 -9.00 -12.23
CA ASP A 397 -28.21 -8.98 -11.60
C ASP A 397 -28.97 -10.30 -11.79
N GLY A 398 -28.85 -10.94 -12.96
CA GLY A 398 -29.40 -12.28 -13.22
C GLY A 398 -28.90 -13.36 -12.26
N GLN A 399 -27.73 -13.15 -11.64
CA GLN A 399 -27.17 -14.00 -10.58
C GLN A 399 -27.49 -13.51 -9.17
N LYS A 400 -28.27 -12.44 -9.05
CA LYS A 400 -28.55 -11.70 -7.81
C LYS A 400 -27.32 -11.03 -7.21
N ALA A 401 -26.28 -10.79 -8.00
CA ALA A 401 -25.14 -10.01 -7.58
C ALA A 401 -25.54 -8.54 -7.33
N VAL A 402 -24.86 -7.90 -6.40
CA VAL A 402 -25.03 -6.48 -6.09
C VAL A 402 -24.02 -5.71 -6.95
N THR A 403 -24.50 -4.70 -7.67
CA THR A 403 -23.79 -4.07 -8.77
C THR A 403 -23.55 -2.58 -8.52
N GLY A 404 -22.36 -2.09 -8.87
CA GLY A 404 -22.01 -0.69 -8.72
C GLY A 404 -20.87 -0.25 -9.61
N PHE A 405 -20.53 1.04 -9.54
CA PHE A 405 -19.39 1.64 -10.25
C PHE A 405 -18.24 1.89 -9.28
N ALA A 406 -17.02 1.55 -9.69
CA ALA A 406 -15.78 1.72 -8.92
C ALA A 406 -15.21 3.14 -9.03
N HIS A 407 -14.41 3.51 -8.03
CA HIS A 407 -13.52 4.67 -7.91
C HIS A 407 -14.10 5.89 -8.63
N SER A 408 -15.29 6.26 -8.16
CA SER A 408 -16.32 6.87 -9.01
C SER A 408 -15.95 8.26 -9.51
N GLY A 409 -15.11 8.97 -8.77
CA GLY A 409 -14.69 10.33 -9.12
C GLY A 409 -13.72 10.44 -10.29
N TRP A 410 -13.08 9.35 -10.74
CA TRP A 410 -12.12 9.44 -11.85
C TRP A 410 -12.78 9.76 -13.18
N GLY A 411 -12.32 10.83 -13.86
CA GLY A 411 -12.98 11.37 -15.06
C GLY A 411 -14.16 12.29 -14.75
N LEU A 412 -14.45 12.52 -13.46
CA LEU A 412 -15.50 13.42 -12.98
C LEU A 412 -14.94 14.71 -12.35
N GLU A 413 -13.69 15.02 -12.66
CA GLU A 413 -12.99 16.20 -12.14
C GLU A 413 -13.65 17.50 -12.61
N VAL A 414 -13.89 18.41 -11.68
CA VAL A 414 -14.41 19.76 -11.94
C VAL A 414 -13.67 20.79 -11.09
N ALA A 415 -13.75 22.06 -11.50
CA ALA A 415 -13.08 23.16 -10.81
C ALA A 415 -13.78 23.56 -9.51
N SER A 416 -15.11 23.47 -9.46
CA SER A 416 -15.86 23.77 -8.26
C SER A 416 -15.55 22.77 -7.14
N ARG A 417 -15.51 23.28 -5.91
CA ARG A 417 -15.39 22.50 -4.66
C ARG A 417 -16.70 22.44 -3.87
N GLU A 418 -17.76 23.03 -4.41
CA GLU A 418 -19.08 23.03 -3.79
C GLU A 418 -19.83 21.72 -4.07
N LEU A 419 -20.71 21.33 -3.16
CA LEU A 419 -21.61 20.20 -3.32
C LEU A 419 -23.06 20.63 -3.02
N PRO A 420 -24.03 20.26 -3.88
CA PRO A 420 -23.81 19.87 -5.28
C PRO A 420 -23.36 21.09 -6.11
N ASN A 421 -22.70 20.86 -7.23
CA ASN A 421 -22.37 21.87 -8.24
C ASN A 421 -22.83 21.41 -9.63
N TYR A 422 -23.00 22.36 -10.56
CA TYR A 422 -23.53 22.09 -11.91
C TYR A 422 -22.44 22.10 -13.00
N ASP A 423 -21.17 22.08 -12.61
CA ASP A 423 -20.08 21.95 -13.57
C ASP A 423 -20.19 20.58 -14.24
N MET A 424 -20.15 20.55 -15.57
CA MET A 424 -20.23 19.30 -16.32
C MET A 424 -18.84 18.67 -16.41
N PRO A 425 -18.64 17.46 -15.85
CA PRO A 425 -17.39 16.75 -16.02
C PRO A 425 -17.26 16.17 -17.44
N ALA A 426 -16.07 15.70 -17.77
CA ALA A 426 -15.76 15.14 -19.09
C ALA A 426 -16.28 13.70 -19.28
N PHE A 427 -16.44 12.92 -18.20
CA PHE A 427 -16.79 11.49 -18.25
C PHE A 427 -15.78 10.68 -19.09
N ASP A 428 -14.50 10.96 -18.93
CA ASP A 428 -13.40 10.46 -19.77
C ASP A 428 -12.36 9.63 -18.99
N GLY A 429 -12.70 9.23 -17.76
CA GLY A 429 -11.84 8.46 -16.88
C GLY A 429 -12.22 7.00 -16.76
N ILE A 430 -11.79 6.38 -15.66
CA ILE A 430 -12.13 4.99 -15.32
C ILE A 430 -13.33 4.88 -14.39
N GLY A 431 -13.80 5.99 -13.80
CA GLY A 431 -14.83 6.01 -12.77
C GLY A 431 -16.26 5.82 -13.28
N ALA A 432 -17.20 6.57 -12.72
CA ALA A 432 -18.63 6.36 -12.92
C ALA A 432 -19.18 6.94 -14.24
N ASN A 433 -18.56 6.63 -15.39
CA ASN A 433 -18.88 7.26 -16.68
C ASN A 433 -20.32 6.96 -17.16
N GLU A 434 -20.70 5.69 -17.31
CA GLU A 434 -22.07 5.29 -17.74
C GLU A 434 -23.08 5.23 -16.58
N PHE A 435 -22.70 5.58 -15.35
CA PHE A 435 -23.58 5.54 -14.17
C PHE A 435 -24.89 6.29 -14.36
N ILE A 436 -24.85 7.51 -14.92
CA ILE A 436 -26.04 8.34 -15.16
C ILE A 436 -26.97 7.77 -16.25
N VAL A 437 -26.47 6.86 -17.09
CA VAL A 437 -27.27 6.16 -18.10
C VAL A 437 -27.85 4.87 -17.52
N ASP A 438 -27.05 4.10 -16.81
CA ASP A 438 -27.49 2.80 -16.29
C ASP A 438 -28.44 2.93 -15.11
N VAL A 439 -28.30 3.96 -14.28
CA VAL A 439 -29.20 4.20 -13.15
C VAL A 439 -30.65 4.42 -13.58
N THR A 440 -30.88 4.85 -14.83
CA THR A 440 -32.24 5.01 -15.35
C THR A 440 -32.94 3.68 -15.63
N ARG A 441 -32.22 2.56 -15.56
CA ARG A 441 -32.74 1.21 -15.72
C ARG A 441 -32.97 0.60 -14.32
N PRO A 442 -34.23 0.37 -13.91
CA PRO A 442 -34.53 -0.12 -12.58
C PRO A 442 -33.77 -1.40 -12.23
N GLY A 443 -33.12 -1.40 -11.06
CA GLY A 443 -32.40 -2.56 -10.53
C GLY A 443 -31.04 -2.85 -11.17
N LEU A 444 -30.58 -2.02 -12.12
CA LEU A 444 -29.33 -2.30 -12.83
C LEU A 444 -28.07 -1.77 -12.11
N VAL A 445 -28.24 -0.76 -11.26
CA VAL A 445 -27.16 -0.19 -10.44
C VAL A 445 -27.68 -0.08 -9.01
N ASP A 446 -27.06 -0.82 -8.11
CA ASP A 446 -27.43 -0.84 -6.69
C ASP A 446 -26.70 0.28 -5.92
N PHE A 447 -25.43 0.53 -6.22
CA PHE A 447 -24.62 1.50 -5.49
C PHE A 447 -23.56 2.23 -6.34
N ILE A 448 -23.03 3.32 -5.78
CA ILE A 448 -21.81 3.99 -6.23
C ILE A 448 -20.70 3.79 -5.18
N SER A 449 -19.48 3.51 -5.61
CA SER A 449 -18.32 3.42 -4.73
C SER A 449 -17.83 4.80 -4.29
N ALA A 450 -17.33 4.88 -3.06
CA ALA A 450 -16.76 6.09 -2.48
C ALA A 450 -15.63 5.78 -1.49
N GLY A 451 -14.91 6.81 -1.06
CA GLY A 451 -13.87 6.70 -0.03
C GLY A 451 -12.44 6.63 -0.56
N ASP A 452 -12.27 6.39 -1.85
CA ASP A 452 -10.98 6.22 -2.52
C ASP A 452 -10.70 7.27 -3.61
N THR A 453 -11.64 8.16 -3.94
CA THR A 453 -11.39 9.35 -4.79
C THR A 453 -11.78 10.65 -4.07
N PRO A 454 -11.42 11.84 -4.59
CA PRO A 454 -11.79 13.11 -3.97
C PRO A 454 -13.31 13.25 -3.77
N PRO A 455 -13.78 13.59 -2.54
CA PRO A 455 -15.21 13.58 -2.22
C PRO A 455 -16.09 14.41 -3.15
N VAL A 456 -15.60 15.55 -3.64
CA VAL A 456 -16.38 16.42 -4.53
C VAL A 456 -16.66 15.73 -5.88
N TRP A 457 -15.72 14.97 -6.41
CA TRP A 457 -15.85 14.34 -7.73
C TRP A 457 -16.83 13.17 -7.69
N GLU A 458 -16.78 12.34 -6.64
CA GLU A 458 -17.67 11.17 -6.51
C GLU A 458 -19.05 11.50 -5.90
N LEU A 459 -19.16 12.45 -4.98
CA LEU A 459 -20.47 12.77 -4.34
C LEU A 459 -21.36 13.64 -5.23
N ASN A 460 -20.79 14.48 -6.09
CA ASN A 460 -21.59 15.44 -6.88
C ASN A 460 -22.57 14.70 -7.82
N ILE A 461 -22.06 13.73 -8.58
CA ILE A 461 -22.88 12.92 -9.49
C ILE A 461 -23.95 12.13 -8.73
N TRP A 462 -23.61 11.60 -7.55
CA TRP A 462 -24.55 10.85 -6.71
C TRP A 462 -25.68 11.75 -6.19
N TYR A 463 -25.37 12.95 -5.69
CA TYR A 463 -26.39 13.91 -5.25
C TYR A 463 -27.33 14.34 -6.38
N HIS A 464 -26.83 14.57 -7.59
CA HIS A 464 -27.70 14.86 -8.74
C HIS A 464 -28.62 13.70 -9.08
N VAL A 465 -28.11 12.46 -9.06
CA VAL A 465 -28.92 11.25 -9.31
C VAL A 465 -29.99 11.05 -8.24
N LEU A 466 -29.67 11.27 -6.96
CA LEU A 466 -30.65 11.24 -5.86
C LEU A 466 -31.72 12.34 -6.03
N ASN A 467 -31.30 13.57 -6.36
CA ASN A 467 -32.19 14.71 -6.60
C ASN A 467 -33.11 14.50 -7.81
N ALA A 468 -32.67 13.70 -8.80
CA ALA A 468 -33.49 13.30 -9.95
C ALA A 468 -34.52 12.20 -9.63
N GLY A 469 -34.53 11.68 -8.39
CA GLY A 469 -35.52 10.69 -7.95
C GLY A 469 -35.03 9.24 -8.01
N PHE A 470 -33.80 8.99 -8.44
CA PHE A 470 -33.20 7.66 -8.34
C PHE A 470 -32.77 7.37 -6.89
N ARG A 471 -32.62 6.08 -6.56
CA ARG A 471 -32.41 5.61 -5.18
C ARG A 471 -31.16 4.73 -5.03
N THR A 472 -30.13 5.00 -5.83
CA THR A 472 -28.83 4.31 -5.73
C THR A 472 -28.20 4.54 -4.36
N ARG A 473 -27.51 3.51 -3.86
CA ARG A 473 -26.86 3.50 -2.55
C ARG A 473 -25.40 3.91 -2.67
N ILE A 474 -24.69 3.93 -1.55
CA ILE A 474 -23.26 4.21 -1.49
C ILE A 474 -22.56 3.11 -0.69
N SER A 475 -21.38 2.73 -1.13
CA SER A 475 -20.51 1.76 -0.42
C SER A 475 -19.06 2.22 -0.46
N GLY A 476 -18.27 1.82 0.52
CA GLY A 476 -16.91 2.30 0.71
C GLY A 476 -15.86 1.30 0.23
N GLU A 477 -14.84 1.79 -0.47
CA GLU A 477 -13.74 0.97 -0.99
C GLU A 477 -12.36 1.61 -0.84
N THR A 478 -11.33 0.82 -1.12
CA THR A 478 -9.95 1.31 -1.28
C THR A 478 -9.40 1.21 -2.70
N ASP A 479 -9.94 0.26 -3.47
CA ASP A 479 -9.30 -0.28 -4.66
C ASP A 479 -7.81 -0.58 -4.38
N PHE A 480 -7.56 -1.34 -3.31
CA PHE A 480 -6.20 -1.70 -2.91
C PHE A 480 -5.61 -2.71 -3.91
N PRO A 481 -4.38 -2.54 -4.44
CA PRO A 481 -3.44 -1.44 -4.21
C PRO A 481 -3.38 -0.44 -5.38
N CYS A 482 -4.43 -0.35 -6.20
CA CYS A 482 -4.47 0.47 -7.42
C CYS A 482 -4.67 1.95 -7.12
N ILE A 483 -5.74 2.30 -6.39
CA ILE A 483 -5.92 3.67 -5.93
C ILE A 483 -5.13 3.92 -4.66
N THR A 484 -5.10 3.01 -3.69
CA THR A 484 -4.26 3.17 -2.49
C THR A 484 -3.48 1.90 -2.19
N ASP A 485 -2.15 1.98 -2.17
CA ASP A 485 -1.27 0.84 -1.89
C ASP A 485 -0.85 0.75 -0.41
N GLU A 486 -1.34 1.66 0.43
CA GLU A 486 -1.03 1.70 1.85
C GLU A 486 -1.69 0.52 2.59
N ARG A 487 -3.04 0.45 2.63
CA ARG A 487 -3.79 -0.53 3.45
C ARG A 487 -5.16 -0.85 2.85
N VAL A 488 -5.59 -2.11 2.99
CA VAL A 488 -6.99 -2.49 2.77
C VAL A 488 -7.89 -1.80 3.79
N GLY A 489 -9.10 -1.44 3.37
CA GLY A 489 -10.12 -0.79 4.19
C GLY A 489 -9.81 0.65 4.60
N GLN A 490 -8.84 1.35 4.02
CA GLN A 490 -8.65 2.77 4.34
C GLN A 490 -9.93 3.58 4.08
N GLY A 491 -10.58 3.40 2.93
CA GLY A 491 -12.00 3.65 2.74
C GLY A 491 -12.77 2.33 2.94
N ARG A 492 -13.89 2.39 3.66
CA ARG A 492 -14.68 1.19 3.99
C ARG A 492 -16.16 1.52 4.14
N GLY A 493 -17.02 0.57 3.79
CA GLY A 493 -18.44 0.59 4.10
C GLY A 493 -18.71 -0.09 5.44
N TYR A 494 -19.79 0.31 6.11
CA TYR A 494 -20.33 -0.38 7.27
C TYR A 494 -21.76 -0.79 6.98
N ALA A 495 -22.08 -2.07 7.09
CA ALA A 495 -23.40 -2.60 6.79
C ALA A 495 -24.10 -3.11 8.05
N LYS A 496 -25.38 -2.73 8.23
CA LYS A 496 -26.21 -3.23 9.33
C LYS A 496 -26.81 -4.58 8.96
N ILE A 497 -26.52 -5.61 9.77
CA ILE A 497 -27.01 -6.97 9.54
C ILE A 497 -27.87 -7.44 10.73
N ASP A 498 -29.06 -7.96 10.42
CA ASP A 498 -29.97 -8.56 11.41
C ASP A 498 -29.65 -10.04 11.63
N GLY A 499 -28.48 -10.33 12.19
CA GLY A 499 -28.04 -11.71 12.45
C GLY A 499 -26.53 -11.87 12.46
N PRO A 500 -26.04 -13.12 12.40
CA PRO A 500 -24.63 -13.40 12.19
C PRO A 500 -24.15 -12.82 10.87
N LEU A 501 -22.87 -12.43 10.83
CA LEU A 501 -22.22 -11.99 9.61
C LEU A 501 -22.22 -13.14 8.57
N SER A 502 -22.66 -12.84 7.37
CA SER A 502 -22.43 -13.63 6.16
C SER A 502 -22.20 -12.67 5.00
N TYR A 503 -21.41 -13.09 4.00
CA TYR A 503 -21.12 -12.21 2.87
C TYR A 503 -22.39 -11.80 2.14
N ARG A 504 -23.32 -12.75 1.95
CA ARG A 504 -24.63 -12.47 1.35
C ARG A 504 -25.40 -11.40 2.10
N ALA A 505 -25.55 -11.52 3.41
CA ALA A 505 -26.27 -10.51 4.18
C ALA A 505 -25.58 -9.14 4.15
N TRP A 506 -24.25 -9.13 4.06
CA TRP A 506 -23.47 -7.89 3.95
C TRP A 506 -23.69 -7.18 2.61
N VAL A 507 -23.62 -7.89 1.49
CA VAL A 507 -23.88 -7.28 0.17
C VAL A 507 -25.36 -6.87 -0.01
N GLU A 508 -26.32 -7.65 0.51
CA GLU A 508 -27.73 -7.24 0.46
C GLU A 508 -28.00 -5.99 1.30
N ALA A 509 -27.30 -5.81 2.43
CA ALA A 509 -27.40 -4.58 3.19
C ALA A 509 -26.87 -3.36 2.42
N ILE A 510 -25.88 -3.52 1.52
CA ILE A 510 -25.47 -2.50 0.56
C ILE A 510 -26.62 -2.17 -0.39
N ARG A 511 -27.20 -3.18 -1.06
CA ARG A 511 -28.36 -3.00 -1.95
C ARG A 511 -29.53 -2.29 -1.25
N ASP A 512 -29.81 -2.68 -0.01
CA ASP A 512 -30.89 -2.09 0.80
C ASP A 512 -30.60 -0.64 1.23
N GLY A 513 -29.34 -0.18 1.15
CA GLY A 513 -28.92 1.12 1.65
C GLY A 513 -28.84 1.19 3.18
N ARG A 514 -28.66 0.05 3.84
CA ARG A 514 -28.43 -0.07 5.28
C ARG A 514 -26.95 0.09 5.61
N THR A 515 -26.34 1.11 5.01
CA THR A 515 -24.89 1.34 5.01
C THR A 515 -24.51 2.78 5.30
N TYR A 516 -23.27 2.96 5.74
CA TYR A 516 -22.56 4.25 5.67
C TYR A 516 -21.10 4.01 5.25
N VAL A 517 -20.47 5.05 4.69
CA VAL A 517 -19.04 5.04 4.31
C VAL A 517 -18.22 5.79 5.35
N SER A 518 -17.01 5.32 5.62
CA SER A 518 -16.10 5.92 6.59
C SER A 518 -14.65 5.53 6.32
N ASP A 519 -13.71 6.32 6.86
CA ASP A 519 -12.28 5.97 6.96
C ASP A 519 -11.95 5.13 8.21
N GLY A 520 -13.00 4.68 8.92
CA GLY A 520 -12.96 3.96 10.18
C GLY A 520 -12.59 4.82 11.40
N ARG A 521 -12.53 6.15 11.27
CA ARG A 521 -12.31 7.10 12.39
C ARG A 521 -13.58 7.82 12.82
N SER A 522 -14.64 7.77 12.00
CA SER A 522 -15.97 8.28 12.35
C SER A 522 -17.08 7.29 11.99
N HIS A 523 -18.13 7.25 12.78
CA HIS A 523 -19.22 6.29 12.62
C HIS A 523 -20.57 6.98 12.72
N LEU A 524 -21.47 6.66 11.78
CA LEU A 524 -22.83 7.21 11.70
C LEU A 524 -23.82 6.05 11.79
N MET A 525 -24.03 5.54 13.00
CA MET A 525 -24.78 4.30 13.24
C MET A 525 -26.25 4.58 13.55
N ASP A 526 -27.10 3.62 13.18
CA ASP A 526 -28.52 3.58 13.53
C ASP A 526 -29.32 4.86 13.15
N PHE A 527 -28.91 5.51 12.04
CA PHE A 527 -29.58 6.69 11.49
C PHE A 527 -31.05 6.44 11.21
N ARG A 528 -31.91 7.29 11.76
CA ARG A 528 -33.37 7.24 11.62
C ARG A 528 -33.96 8.58 11.25
N VAL A 529 -35.01 8.52 10.44
CA VAL A 529 -35.94 9.63 10.22
C VAL A 529 -37.32 9.19 10.73
N GLY A 530 -37.79 9.79 11.81
CA GLY A 530 -38.92 9.24 12.58
C GLY A 530 -38.59 7.84 13.10
N ASP A 531 -39.43 6.86 12.77
CA ASP A 531 -39.24 5.46 13.14
C ASP A 531 -38.52 4.63 12.04
N THR A 532 -38.27 5.24 10.88
CA THR A 532 -37.65 4.57 9.72
C THR A 532 -36.14 4.61 9.83
N LEU A 533 -35.51 3.44 9.84
CA LEU A 533 -34.05 3.26 9.80
C LEU A 533 -33.49 3.52 8.39
N SER A 534 -32.20 3.86 8.30
CA SER A 534 -31.41 3.90 7.06
C SER A 534 -31.75 2.72 6.14
N GLY A 535 -31.85 3.00 4.84
CA GLY A 535 -32.30 2.06 3.81
C GLY A 535 -33.80 2.18 3.47
N GLY A 536 -34.61 2.68 4.41
CA GLY A 536 -36.02 2.99 4.18
C GLY A 536 -36.28 4.36 3.54
N GLU A 537 -37.54 4.63 3.20
CA GLU A 537 -38.01 5.91 2.67
C GLU A 537 -39.11 6.48 3.57
N VAL A 538 -39.10 7.81 3.76
CA VAL A 538 -40.13 8.54 4.51
C VAL A 538 -40.79 9.54 3.56
N LEU A 539 -42.08 9.31 3.26
CA LEU A 539 -42.88 10.23 2.47
C LEU A 539 -43.64 11.19 3.40
N LEU A 540 -43.35 12.49 3.28
CA LEU A 540 -44.09 13.52 4.00
C LEU A 540 -45.33 13.93 3.20
N ALA A 541 -46.48 14.03 3.87
CA ALA A 541 -47.74 14.44 3.22
C ALA A 541 -47.72 15.89 2.71
N SER A 542 -46.89 16.73 3.32
CA SER A 542 -46.62 18.12 2.93
C SER A 542 -45.25 18.52 3.48
N PRO A 543 -44.62 19.60 2.98
CA PRO A 543 -43.36 20.09 3.54
C PRO A 543 -43.47 20.29 5.06
N GLY A 544 -42.49 19.79 5.81
CA GLY A 544 -42.53 19.84 7.28
C GLY A 544 -41.23 19.37 7.93
N THR A 545 -41.17 19.46 9.25
CA THR A 545 -40.02 19.04 10.05
C THR A 545 -40.03 17.53 10.25
N ALA A 546 -38.88 16.88 10.05
CA ALA A 546 -38.67 15.48 10.41
C ALA A 546 -37.70 15.38 11.60
N ARG A 547 -37.96 14.45 12.51
CA ARG A 547 -37.03 14.13 13.60
C ARG A 547 -35.97 13.17 13.08
N VAL A 548 -34.70 13.53 13.26
CA VAL A 548 -33.56 12.67 12.95
C VAL A 548 -32.91 12.21 14.26
N THR A 549 -32.52 10.94 14.32
CA THR A 549 -31.73 10.39 15.43
C THR A 549 -30.65 9.45 14.88
N LEU A 550 -29.46 9.47 15.46
CA LEU A 550 -28.35 8.60 15.10
C LEU A 550 -27.36 8.51 16.28
N THR A 551 -26.55 7.46 16.28
CA THR A 551 -25.41 7.26 17.20
C THR A 551 -24.14 7.65 16.48
N VAL A 552 -23.31 8.51 17.08
CA VAL A 552 -22.13 9.10 16.42
C VAL A 552 -20.91 8.93 17.28
N ALA A 553 -19.90 8.27 16.73
CA ALA A 553 -18.57 8.24 17.33
C ALA A 553 -17.56 8.81 16.35
N ALA A 554 -16.56 9.53 16.85
CA ALA A 554 -15.45 10.01 16.07
C ALA A 554 -14.19 9.99 16.92
N ASN A 555 -13.02 9.72 16.34
CA ASN A 555 -11.76 9.72 17.08
C ASN A 555 -10.65 10.42 16.30
N LEU A 556 -10.17 11.52 16.87
CA LEU A 556 -9.00 12.25 16.38
C LEU A 556 -7.96 12.39 17.50
N PRO A 557 -6.66 12.53 17.19
CA PRO A 557 -5.70 13.03 18.16
C PRO A 557 -6.10 14.43 18.67
N ALA A 558 -5.70 14.77 19.90
CA ALA A 558 -5.98 16.09 20.48
C ALA A 558 -5.28 17.22 19.70
N GLN A 559 -4.08 16.95 19.15
CA GLN A 559 -3.35 17.89 18.32
C GLN A 559 -3.69 17.68 16.85
N PRO A 560 -3.86 18.76 16.06
CA PRO A 560 -4.08 18.64 14.63
C PRO A 560 -2.91 17.98 13.88
N ASP A 561 -3.23 17.20 12.86
CA ASP A 561 -2.25 16.73 11.89
C ASP A 561 -2.19 17.72 10.72
N GLU A 562 -1.29 18.69 10.86
CA GLU A 562 -1.06 19.73 9.86
C GLU A 562 -0.54 19.18 8.52
N ALA A 563 0.03 17.97 8.49
CA ALA A 563 0.45 17.33 7.25
C ALA A 563 -0.73 16.83 6.42
N ILE A 564 -1.89 16.57 7.04
CA ILE A 564 -3.15 16.25 6.35
C ILE A 564 -3.96 17.52 6.08
N ARG A 565 -4.10 18.42 7.07
CA ARG A 565 -4.94 19.62 6.93
C ARG A 565 -4.49 20.58 5.82
N LYS A 566 -3.20 20.62 5.53
CA LYS A 566 -2.62 21.49 4.49
C LYS A 566 -2.65 20.89 3.10
N ARG A 567 -2.94 19.59 2.96
CA ARG A 567 -3.05 18.93 1.66
C ARG A 567 -4.31 19.39 0.95
N ALA A 568 -4.20 19.57 -0.35
CA ALA A 568 -5.37 19.83 -1.18
C ALA A 568 -6.39 18.68 -1.05
N PRO A 569 -7.69 18.93 -1.20
CA PRO A 569 -8.72 17.87 -1.19
C PRO A 569 -8.47 16.78 -2.24
N GLU A 570 -7.80 17.15 -3.33
CA GLU A 570 -7.45 16.28 -4.45
C GLU A 570 -6.15 15.47 -4.21
N GLU A 571 -5.55 15.59 -3.01
CA GLU A 571 -4.37 14.82 -2.59
C GLU A 571 -4.75 13.76 -1.54
N LYS A 572 -4.11 12.60 -1.59
CA LYS A 572 -4.33 11.53 -0.60
C LYS A 572 -3.86 11.95 0.81
N PRO A 573 -4.50 11.47 1.89
CA PRO A 573 -5.75 10.71 1.88
C PRO A 573 -6.92 11.62 1.46
N TYR A 574 -7.76 11.15 0.53
CA TYR A 574 -8.88 11.93 0.02
C TYR A 574 -9.95 12.08 1.10
N TRP A 575 -10.41 10.94 1.63
CA TRP A 575 -11.27 10.88 2.80
C TRP A 575 -10.42 10.69 4.06
N HIS A 576 -10.51 11.66 4.98
CA HIS A 576 -9.89 11.54 6.28
C HIS A 576 -10.57 12.49 7.27
N LEU A 577 -10.96 11.98 8.45
CA LEU A 577 -11.69 12.76 9.45
C LEU A 577 -10.98 14.07 9.86
N GLU A 578 -9.64 14.08 9.87
CA GLU A 578 -8.84 15.28 10.17
C GLU A 578 -9.16 16.48 9.26
N ARG A 579 -9.57 16.24 8.01
CA ARG A 579 -9.96 17.30 7.07
C ARG A 579 -11.22 18.03 7.53
N ALA A 580 -12.05 17.38 8.34
CA ALA A 580 -13.27 17.96 8.91
C ALA A 580 -13.05 18.65 10.28
N ARG A 581 -11.83 18.67 10.83
CA ARG A 581 -11.55 19.28 12.13
C ARG A 581 -11.92 20.77 12.16
N ILE A 582 -12.63 21.18 13.21
CA ILE A 582 -12.99 22.57 13.46
C ILE A 582 -11.80 23.30 14.12
N GLY A 583 -11.10 24.11 13.33
CA GLY A 583 -10.00 24.94 13.82
C GLY A 583 -8.86 24.11 14.44
N ALA A 584 -8.48 24.43 15.68
CA ALA A 584 -7.50 23.67 16.46
C ALA A 584 -8.15 22.77 17.54
N THR A 585 -9.48 22.66 17.53
CA THR A 585 -10.23 21.85 18.50
C THR A 585 -10.15 20.37 18.18
N ARG A 586 -10.68 19.51 19.06
CA ARG A 586 -10.94 18.09 18.78
C ARG A 586 -12.37 17.86 18.29
N GLU A 587 -13.02 18.87 17.72
CA GLU A 587 -14.40 18.78 17.25
C GLU A 587 -14.46 18.64 15.73
N VAL A 588 -15.49 17.94 15.26
CA VAL A 588 -15.84 17.76 13.84
C VAL A 588 -17.33 18.09 13.63
N PRO A 589 -17.73 18.63 12.47
CA PRO A 589 -19.13 18.89 12.18
C PRO A 589 -19.88 17.57 11.89
N LEU A 590 -21.03 17.39 12.52
CA LEU A 590 -22.05 16.44 12.14
C LEU A 590 -23.14 17.19 11.37
N GLU A 591 -23.42 16.77 10.14
CA GLU A 591 -24.31 17.50 9.23
C GLU A 591 -25.47 16.63 8.73
N ILE A 592 -26.67 17.23 8.68
CA ILE A 592 -27.83 16.65 8.00
C ILE A 592 -27.93 17.24 6.60
N ILE A 593 -27.74 16.40 5.60
CA ILE A 593 -27.70 16.78 4.19
C ILE A 593 -29.09 16.63 3.56
N VAL A 594 -29.58 17.70 2.93
CA VAL A 594 -30.80 17.70 2.10
C VAL A 594 -30.44 18.24 0.73
N ASN A 595 -30.70 17.45 -0.32
CA ASN A 595 -30.36 17.77 -1.71
C ASN A 595 -28.88 18.16 -1.90
N GLY A 596 -27.97 17.54 -1.13
CA GLY A 596 -26.54 17.80 -1.17
C GLY A 596 -26.06 19.01 -0.35
N VAL A 597 -26.96 19.71 0.37
CA VAL A 597 -26.62 20.87 1.19
C VAL A 597 -26.83 20.57 2.68
N ALA A 598 -25.89 20.99 3.53
CA ALA A 598 -26.04 20.92 4.99
C ALA A 598 -27.15 21.86 5.48
N THR A 599 -28.17 21.29 6.14
CA THR A 599 -29.32 22.03 6.68
C THR A 599 -29.29 22.17 8.20
N VAL A 600 -28.58 21.27 8.87
CA VAL A 600 -28.31 21.29 10.31
C VAL A 600 -26.85 20.88 10.50
N THR A 601 -26.11 21.63 11.30
CA THR A 601 -24.73 21.32 11.67
C THR A 601 -24.61 21.31 13.19
N HIS A 602 -24.01 20.26 13.75
CA HIS A 602 -23.76 20.12 15.18
C HIS A 602 -22.30 19.70 15.42
N PRO A 603 -21.52 20.40 16.25
CA PRO A 603 -20.16 19.96 16.57
C PRO A 603 -20.20 18.71 17.45
N VAL A 604 -19.36 17.73 17.13
CA VAL A 604 -19.16 16.51 17.93
C VAL A 604 -17.69 16.43 18.35
N VAL A 605 -17.45 16.14 19.62
CA VAL A 605 -16.08 15.91 20.12
C VAL A 605 -15.61 14.55 19.63
N ALA A 606 -14.51 14.52 18.88
CA ALA A 606 -13.92 13.31 18.32
C ALA A 606 -13.00 12.61 19.34
N ASP A 607 -13.56 12.20 20.49
CA ASP A 607 -12.84 11.55 21.58
C ASP A 607 -12.92 10.02 21.63
N GLY A 608 -13.70 9.43 20.71
CA GLY A 608 -13.94 8.00 20.59
C GLY A 608 -15.23 7.51 21.25
N ALA A 609 -15.98 8.37 21.95
CA ALA A 609 -17.25 8.00 22.56
C ALA A 609 -18.42 8.06 21.54
N PRO A 610 -19.36 7.08 21.56
CA PRO A 610 -20.54 7.04 20.67
C PRO A 610 -21.77 7.81 21.16
#